data_AF-A0A661DHW6-F1
#
_entry.id   AF-A0A661DHW6-F1
#
_cell.length_a   1.000
_cell.length_b   1.000
_cell.length_c   1.000
_cell.angle_alpha   90.00
_cell.angle_beta   90.00
_cell.angle_gamma   90.00
#
_symmetry.space_group_name_H-M   'P 1'
#
loop_
_entity.id
_entity.type
_entity.pdbx_description
1 polymer ?
#
loop_
_entity_poly.entity_id
_entity_poly.type
_entity_poly.pdbx_seq_one_letter_code
_entity_poly.pdbx_strand_id
1 'polypeptide(L)' 'EIVLTEFNVPWVKLTLHKPGAVSGSRSVGVMIERGVKS' A
#
# COMPACT_ATOMS: atom_id res chain seq x y z
N GLU A 1 5.10 -2.18 -11.43
CA GLU A 1 5.80 -2.91 -10.36
C GLU A 1 7.07 -2.14 -10.09
N ILE A 2 7.23 -1.51 -8.92
CA ILE A 2 8.42 -0.69 -8.61
C ILE A 2 9.15 -1.40 -7.47
N VAL A 3 8.51 -1.46 -6.30
CA VAL A 3 9.12 -2.08 -5.11
C VAL A 3 9.49 -3.55 -5.33
N LEU A 4 8.57 -4.36 -5.87
CA LEU A 4 8.78 -5.80 -6.08
C LEU A 4 9.92 -6.09 -7.08
N THR A 5 9.99 -5.36 -8.19
CA THR A 5 10.91 -5.62 -9.31
C THR A 5 12.28 -4.95 -9.12
N GLU A 6 12.32 -3.68 -8.72
CA GLU A 6 13.58 -2.94 -8.62
C GLU A 6 14.42 -3.39 -7.42
N PHE A 7 13.77 -3.85 -6.35
CA PHE A 7 14.44 -4.34 -5.15
C PHE A 7 14.40 -5.86 -5.02
N ASN A 8 13.84 -6.56 -6.02
CA ASN A 8 13.69 -8.02 -6.07
C ASN A 8 13.12 -8.62 -4.78
N VAL A 9 12.09 -7.97 -4.21
CA VAL A 9 11.46 -8.44 -2.96
C VAL A 9 10.27 -9.35 -3.28
N PRO A 10 10.11 -10.48 -2.57
CA PRO A 10 9.08 -11.47 -2.91
C PRO A 10 7.66 -11.04 -2.51
N TRP A 11 7.54 -10.10 -1.56
CA TRP A 11 6.28 -9.66 -1.01
C TRP A 11 6.37 -8.24 -0.45
N VAL A 12 5.27 -7.50 -0.53
CA VAL A 12 5.12 -6.16 0.04
C VAL A 12 3.72 -5.95 0.59
N LYS A 13 3.64 -5.28 1.75
CA LYS A 13 2.42 -4.71 2.31
C LYS A 13 2.53 -3.20 2.34
N LEU A 14 1.59 -2.52 1.70
CA LEU A 14 1.55 -1.06 1.60
C LEU A 14 0.28 -0.53 2.24
N THR A 15 0.43 0.44 3.13
CA THR A 15 -0.69 1.22 3.66
C THR A 15 -0.53 2.67 3.21
N LEU A 16 -1.52 3.20 2.51
CA LEU A 16 -1.53 4.57 2.04
C LEU A 16 -2.68 5.32 2.67
N HIS A 17 -2.35 6.43 3.34
CA HIS A 17 -3.31 7.32 3.98
C HIS A 17 -3.54 8.58 3.14
N LYS A 18 -4.79 9.03 3.10
CA LYS A 18 -5.23 10.28 2.51
C LYS A 18 -5.97 11.10 3.58
N PRO A 19 -5.23 11.78 4.48
CA PRO A 19 -5.83 12.64 5.50
C PRO A 19 -6.61 13.79 4.83
N GLY A 20 -7.72 14.19 5.46
CA GLY A 20 -8.57 15.28 4.96
C GLY A 20 -9.45 14.94 3.75
N ALA A 21 -9.44 13.70 3.25
CA ALA A 21 -10.33 13.32 2.15
C ALA A 21 -11.81 13.21 2.53
N VAL A 22 -12.11 12.96 3.81
CA VAL A 22 -13.47 12.89 4.34
C VAL A 22 -13.59 13.83 5.54
N SER A 23 -14.48 14.81 5.44
CA SER A 23 -14.76 15.77 6.51
C SER A 23 -15.20 15.05 7.78
N GLY A 24 -14.56 15.36 8.91
CA GLY A 24 -14.86 14.75 10.22
C GLY A 24 -14.12 13.44 10.51
N SER A 25 -13.36 12.89 9.56
CA SER A 25 -12.47 11.74 9.81
C SER A 25 -11.02 12.21 10.00
N ARG A 26 -10.28 11.56 10.90
CA ARG A 26 -8.84 11.81 11.08
C ARG A 26 -8.04 11.46 9.82
N SER A 27 -8.38 10.35 9.16
CA SER A 27 -7.74 9.90 7.92
C SER A 27 -8.51 8.73 7.31
N VAL A 28 -8.45 8.59 5.98
CA VAL A 28 -8.90 7.40 5.26
C VAL A 28 -7.73 6.84 4.45
N GLY A 29 -7.84 5.63 3.94
CA GLY A 29 -6.74 5.04 3.21
C GLY A 29 -7.06 3.66 2.66
N VAL A 30 -6.05 3.07 2.03
CA VAL A 30 -6.09 1.68 1.54
C VAL A 30 -4.89 0.92 2.06
N MET A 31 -5.09 -0.38 2.27
CA MET A 31 -4.02 -1.32 2.58
C MET A 31 -4.05 -2.41 1.54
N ILE A 32 -2.91 -2.67 0.92
CA ILE A 32 -2.76 -3.71 -0.09
C ILE A 32 -1.56 -4.60 0.24
N GLU A 33 -1.67 -5.86 -0.16
CA GLU A 33 -0.59 -6.82 -0.12
C GLU A 33 -0.37 -7.35 -1.54
N ARG A 34 0.88 -7.40 -1.98
CA ARG A 34 1.26 -8.01 -3.27
C ARG A 34 2.46 -8.91 -3.08
N GLY A 35 2.42 -10.05 -3.74
CA GLY A 35 3.51 -11.00 -3.84
C GLY A 35 3.20 -12.02 -4.93
N VAL A 36 4.22 -12.74 -5.38
CA VAL A 36 4.03 -13.83 -6.34
C VAL A 36 3.69 -15.09 -5.54
N LYS A 37 2.59 -15.78 -5.88
CA LYS A 37 2.35 -17.13 -5.37
C LYS A 37 3.24 -18.08 -6.16
N SER A 38 4.17 -18.74 -5.47
CA SER A 38 4.91 -19.88 -5.97
C SER A 38 4.01 -21.10 -6.15
#